data_AF-A0A536GP54-F1
#
_entry.id   AF-A0A536GP54-F1
#
_cell.length_a   1.000
_cell.length_b   1.000
_cell.length_c   1.000
_cell.angle_alpha   90.00
_cell.angle_beta   90.00
_cell.angle_gamma   90.00
#
_symmetry.space_group_name_H-M   'P 1'
#
loop_
_entity.id
_entity.type
_entity.pdbx_description
1 polymer ?
#
loop_
_entity_poly.entity_id
_entity_poly.type
_entity_poly.pdbx_seq_one_letter_code
_entity_poly.pdbx_strand_id
1 'polypeptide(L)'
;MLAEELVVLDGDSPLFSPVRPLLDAALRLEQQDESYSWHGWDKQQIQAFLASLPSSCSLVVGVWETIPADDKRTEYEQLVLGCVCEVHEGVVYSIRTFDALEMAGLKPADHLEPGIDDALEIMRAARTLTSVVAWALFIEKTAWDEWLFASGDDGAVIDKGELLASYARQGRCVLMGSRTAHH
;
A
#
# COMPACT_ATOMS: atom_id res chain seq x y z
N MET A 1 4.44 0.73 12.79
CA MET A 1 5.48 0.04 13.57
C MET A 1 5.48 -1.43 13.16
N LEU A 2 6.66 -2.01 13.06
CA LEU A 2 6.99 -3.34 12.57
C LEU A 2 7.17 -4.28 13.77
N ALA A 3 6.82 -5.55 13.59
CA ALA A 3 7.06 -6.56 14.60
C ALA A 3 8.56 -6.84 14.73
N GLU A 4 9.01 -7.25 15.93
CA GLU A 4 10.40 -7.67 16.15
C GLU A 4 10.83 -8.79 15.20
N GLU A 5 9.90 -9.70 14.86
CA GLU A 5 10.07 -10.77 13.90
C GLU A 5 9.23 -10.53 12.63
N LEU A 6 9.39 -9.36 12.00
CA LEU A 6 8.75 -9.07 10.71
C LEU A 6 9.11 -10.14 9.67
N VAL A 7 8.08 -10.73 9.06
CA VAL A 7 8.25 -11.72 7.99
C VAL A 7 8.00 -11.07 6.63
N VAL A 8 9.02 -11.07 5.77
CA VAL A 8 8.86 -10.76 4.35
C VAL A 8 8.72 -12.07 3.60
N LEU A 9 7.53 -12.32 3.07
CA LEU A 9 7.30 -13.38 2.10
C LEU A 9 7.70 -12.87 0.72
N ASP A 10 8.07 -13.78 -0.18
CA ASP A 10 8.33 -13.49 -1.60
C ASP A 10 9.19 -12.24 -1.87
N GLY A 11 10.20 -12.00 -1.02
CA GLY A 11 11.06 -10.81 -1.11
C GLY A 11 11.98 -10.77 -2.33
N ASP A 12 12.05 -11.86 -3.10
CA ASP A 12 12.71 -11.95 -4.40
C ASP A 12 11.79 -11.59 -5.58
N SER A 13 10.49 -11.39 -5.32
CA SER A 13 9.55 -10.89 -6.32
C SER A 13 10.00 -9.51 -6.86
N PRO A 14 9.87 -9.27 -8.18
CA PRO A 14 10.05 -7.93 -8.75
C PRO A 14 9.16 -6.87 -8.09
N LEU A 15 7.95 -7.23 -7.65
CA LEU A 15 7.02 -6.33 -6.95
C LEU A 15 7.53 -5.90 -5.57
N PHE A 16 8.47 -6.64 -4.98
CA PHE A 16 9.08 -6.26 -3.70
C PHE A 16 10.14 -5.17 -3.85
N SER A 17 10.74 -5.02 -5.05
CA SER A 17 11.79 -4.02 -5.27
C SER A 17 11.36 -2.59 -4.90
N PRO A 18 10.15 -2.12 -5.23
CA PRO A 18 9.68 -0.80 -4.77
C PRO A 18 9.11 -0.79 -3.35
N VAL A 19 8.79 -1.94 -2.76
CA VAL A 19 8.39 -2.04 -1.34
C VAL A 19 9.60 -1.88 -0.42
N ARG A 20 10.76 -2.40 -0.80
CA ARG A 20 11.98 -2.39 0.01
C ARG A 20 12.40 -0.99 0.50
N PRO A 21 12.45 0.07 -0.34
CA PRO A 21 12.75 1.41 0.15
C PRO A 21 11.75 1.95 1.19
N LEU A 22 10.48 1.54 1.12
CA LEU A 22 9.46 1.91 2.09
C LEU A 22 9.70 1.21 3.43
N LEU A 23 10.08 -0.07 3.38
CA LEU A 23 10.47 -0.82 4.57
C LEU A 23 11.72 -0.21 5.22
N ASP A 24 12.72 0.17 4.41
CA ASP A 24 13.92 0.86 4.90
C ASP A 24 13.56 2.20 5.57
N ALA A 25 12.62 2.96 5.00
CA ALA A 25 12.14 4.20 5.59
C ALA A 25 11.38 3.96 6.90
N ALA A 26 10.52 2.94 6.97
CA ALA A 26 9.82 2.55 8.19
C ALA A 26 10.78 2.13 9.32
N LEU A 27 11.82 1.36 8.99
CA LEU A 27 12.87 0.97 9.94
C LEU A 27 13.64 2.19 10.46
N ARG A 28 13.94 3.15 9.58
CA ARG A 28 14.58 4.42 10.01
C ARG A 28 13.68 5.21 10.95
N LEU A 29 12.39 5.35 10.63
CA LEU A 29 11.42 6.01 11.50
C LEU A 29 11.32 5.35 12.88
N GLU A 30 11.50 4.03 12.96
CA GLU A 30 11.48 3.33 14.25
C GLU A 30 12.71 3.55 15.11
N GLN A 31 13.88 3.59 14.47
CA GLN A 31 15.19 3.70 15.13
C GLN A 31 15.54 5.14 15.53
N GLN A 32 14.98 6.13 14.85
CA GLN A 32 15.21 7.54 15.14
C GLN A 32 14.30 8.05 16.28
N ASP A 33 14.60 9.24 16.77
CA ASP A 33 13.79 9.91 17.80
C ASP A 33 12.46 10.44 17.23
N GLU A 34 11.58 10.90 18.13
CA GLU A 34 10.22 11.38 17.77
C GLU A 34 10.24 12.67 16.93
N SER A 35 11.39 13.34 16.79
CA SER A 35 11.52 14.55 15.97
C SER A 35 11.81 14.24 14.50
N TYR A 36 12.19 13.00 14.18
CA TYR A 36 12.46 12.59 12.82
C TYR A 36 11.17 12.39 12.02
N SER A 37 11.12 13.01 10.84
CA SER A 37 10.08 12.77 9.84
C SER A 37 10.70 12.40 8.49
N TRP A 38 9.98 11.59 7.72
CA TRP A 38 10.34 11.18 6.36
C TRP A 38 9.23 11.61 5.41
N HIS A 39 9.46 12.63 4.58
CA HIS A 39 8.45 13.20 3.68
C HIS A 39 7.10 13.48 4.38
N GLY A 40 7.17 14.14 5.54
CA GLY A 40 5.98 14.47 6.32
C GLY A 40 5.36 13.31 7.11
N TRP A 41 5.90 12.09 7.00
CA TRP A 41 5.53 10.96 7.85
C TRP A 41 6.38 10.95 9.11
N ASP A 42 5.73 10.94 10.27
CA ASP A 42 6.39 10.67 11.54
C ASP A 42 5.93 9.34 12.15
N LYS A 43 6.70 8.87 13.13
CA LYS A 43 6.44 7.60 13.82
C LYS A 43 5.08 7.59 14.53
N GLN A 44 4.70 8.72 15.15
CA GLN A 44 3.50 8.84 15.97
C GLN A 44 2.23 8.72 15.11
N GLN A 45 2.20 9.36 13.94
CA GLN A 45 1.09 9.28 12.99
C GLN A 45 0.87 7.86 12.50
N ILE A 46 1.95 7.15 12.12
CA ILE A 46 1.86 5.77 11.65
C ILE A 46 1.36 4.85 12.77
N GLN A 47 1.86 5.03 14.00
CA GLN A 47 1.40 4.27 15.16
C GLN A 47 -0.09 4.54 15.47
N ALA A 48 -0.50 5.81 15.47
CA ALA A 48 -1.89 6.20 15.72
C ALA A 48 -2.83 5.60 14.66
N PHE A 49 -2.42 5.63 13.39
CA PHE A 49 -3.16 4.99 12.31
C PHE A 49 -3.29 3.48 12.55
N LEU A 50 -2.19 2.77 12.79
CA LEU A 50 -2.22 1.32 12.99
C LEU A 50 -3.03 0.91 14.23
N ALA A 51 -2.95 1.68 15.32
CA ALA A 51 -3.74 1.46 16.53
C ALA A 51 -5.25 1.65 16.33
N SER A 52 -5.66 2.37 15.29
CA SER A 52 -7.08 2.56 14.93
C SER A 52 -7.68 1.39 14.15
N LEU A 53 -6.84 0.48 13.65
CA LEU A 53 -7.25 -0.65 12.82
C LEU A 53 -7.85 -1.78 13.68
N PRO A 54 -8.61 -2.72 13.06
CA PRO A 54 -9.01 -3.95 13.72
C PRO A 54 -7.80 -4.73 14.25
N SER A 55 -7.98 -5.49 15.33
CA SER A 55 -6.90 -6.25 16.00
C SER A 55 -6.19 -7.26 15.10
N SER A 56 -6.85 -7.75 14.06
CA SER A 56 -6.24 -8.57 13.02
C SER A 56 -6.84 -8.19 11.67
N CYS A 57 -6.02 -7.65 10.79
CA CYS A 57 -6.45 -7.21 9.47
C CYS A 57 -5.31 -7.14 8.46
N SER A 58 -5.68 -6.88 7.20
CA SER A 58 -4.76 -6.63 6.11
C SER A 58 -4.90 -5.21 5.57
N LEU A 59 -3.76 -4.60 5.23
CA LEU A 59 -3.65 -3.40 4.41
C LEU A 59 -3.16 -3.82 3.03
N VAL A 60 -3.83 -3.37 1.98
CA VAL A 60 -3.54 -3.77 0.59
C VAL A 60 -3.15 -2.53 -0.20
N VAL A 61 -2.07 -2.63 -0.99
CA VAL A 61 -1.64 -1.55 -1.88
C VAL A 61 -1.31 -2.12 -3.25
N GLY A 62 -1.88 -1.53 -4.30
CA GLY A 62 -1.49 -1.73 -5.68
C GLY A 62 -1.19 -0.40 -6.37
N VAL A 63 -0.09 -0.33 -7.10
CA VAL A 63 0.35 0.86 -7.83
C VAL A 63 0.62 0.48 -9.28
N TRP A 64 -0.03 1.18 -10.21
CA TRP A 64 0.11 0.96 -11.65
C TRP A 64 0.86 2.11 -12.32
N GLU A 65 1.79 1.78 -13.20
CA GLU A 65 2.49 2.74 -14.03
C GLU A 65 1.98 2.65 -15.48
N THR A 66 1.61 3.80 -16.05
CA THR A 66 1.28 3.89 -17.47
C THR A 66 2.58 3.84 -18.27
N ILE A 67 2.76 2.77 -19.04
CA ILE A 67 3.88 2.59 -19.94
C ILE A 67 3.51 3.19 -21.29
N PRO A 68 4.22 4.22 -21.76
CA PRO A 68 3.88 4.90 -23.01
C PRO A 68 4.02 3.96 -24.20
N ALA A 69 3.19 4.18 -25.22
CA ALA A 69 3.28 3.45 -26.48
C ALA A 69 4.67 3.60 -27.12
N ASP A 70 5.16 2.53 -27.73
CA ASP A 70 6.34 2.54 -28.60
C ASP A 70 5.99 1.99 -29.99
N ASP A 71 6.98 1.92 -30.90
CA ASP A 71 6.77 1.44 -32.27
C ASP A 71 6.23 -0.02 -32.34
N LYS A 72 6.25 -0.77 -31.24
CA LYS A 72 5.90 -2.20 -31.18
C LYS A 72 4.71 -2.49 -30.26
N ARG A 73 4.33 -1.58 -29.37
CA ARG A 73 3.31 -1.79 -28.34
C ARG A 73 2.47 -0.54 -28.15
N THR A 74 1.16 -0.76 -28.02
CA THR A 74 0.24 0.28 -27.54
C THR A 74 0.57 0.61 -26.08
N GLU A 75 0.14 1.79 -25.65
CA GLU A 75 0.14 2.17 -24.24
C GLU A 75 -0.59 1.12 -23.41
N TYR A 76 -0.06 0.80 -22.25
CA TYR A 76 -0.64 -0.14 -21.30
C TYR A 76 -0.24 0.22 -19.88
N GLU A 77 -0.99 -0.27 -18.90
CA GLU A 77 -0.69 -0.07 -17.48
C GLU A 77 -0.06 -1.34 -16.91
N GLN A 78 0.98 -1.15 -16.11
CA GLN A 78 1.72 -2.24 -15.49
C GLN A 78 1.70 -2.09 -13.96
N LEU A 79 1.38 -3.16 -13.25
CA LEU A 79 1.54 -3.21 -11.80
C LEU A 79 3.05 -3.12 -11.47
N VAL A 80 3.44 -2.05 -10.79
CA VAL A 80 4.84 -1.82 -10.37
C VAL A 80 5.05 -2.09 -8.90
N LEU A 81 4.04 -1.90 -8.05
CA LEU A 81 4.05 -2.28 -6.64
C LEU A 81 2.72 -2.96 -6.31
N GLY A 82 2.77 -4.17 -5.75
CA GLY A 82 1.59 -4.87 -5.26
C GLY A 82 1.92 -5.62 -3.99
N CYS A 83 1.39 -5.20 -2.85
CA CYS A 83 1.65 -5.87 -1.58
C CYS A 83 0.48 -5.87 -0.61
N VAL A 84 0.53 -6.84 0.31
CA VAL A 84 -0.36 -6.95 1.46
C VAL A 84 0.47 -6.96 2.72
N CYS A 85 0.15 -6.03 3.62
CA CYS A 85 0.68 -5.99 4.97
C CYS A 85 -0.34 -6.62 5.91
N GLU A 86 0.08 -7.63 6.66
CA GLU A 86 -0.69 -8.21 7.75
C GLU A 86 -0.41 -7.44 9.03
N VAL A 87 -1.47 -6.97 9.69
CA VAL A 87 -1.41 -6.18 10.91
C VAL A 87 -2.10 -6.93 12.03
N HIS A 88 -1.40 -7.14 13.14
CA HIS A 88 -1.97 -7.66 14.39
C HIS A 88 -1.67 -6.69 15.52
N GLU A 89 -2.71 -6.33 16.28
CA GLU A 89 -2.63 -5.44 17.45
C GLU A 89 -1.86 -4.13 17.16
N GLY A 90 -2.10 -3.53 15.99
CA GLY A 90 -1.47 -2.28 15.58
C GLY A 90 -0.01 -2.39 15.12
N VAL A 91 0.48 -3.61 14.86
CA VAL A 91 1.85 -3.88 14.42
C VAL A 91 1.85 -4.66 13.11
N VAL A 92 2.71 -4.27 12.16
CA VAL A 92 2.89 -4.98 10.89
C VAL A 92 3.72 -6.25 11.14
N TYR A 93 3.12 -7.41 10.93
CA TYR A 93 3.70 -8.73 11.18
C TYR A 93 4.29 -9.38 9.94
N SER A 94 3.60 -9.24 8.80
CA SER A 94 4.09 -9.78 7.54
C SER A 94 3.85 -8.82 6.40
N ILE A 95 4.75 -8.86 5.41
CA ILE A 95 4.62 -8.22 4.11
C ILE A 95 4.74 -9.32 3.07
N ARG A 96 3.84 -9.33 2.10
CA ARG A 96 3.90 -10.22 0.94
C ARG A 96 3.51 -9.48 -0.32
N THR A 97 4.03 -9.88 -1.47
CA THR A 97 3.61 -9.28 -2.73
C THR A 97 2.35 -9.96 -3.27
N PHE A 98 1.78 -9.43 -4.36
CA PHE A 98 0.66 -10.08 -5.04
C PHE A 98 1.07 -11.40 -5.70
N ASP A 99 2.35 -11.64 -6.00
CA ASP A 99 2.81 -12.92 -6.54
C ASP A 99 2.57 -14.05 -5.54
N ALA A 100 2.82 -13.83 -4.24
CA ALA A 100 2.48 -14.82 -3.21
C ALA A 100 0.97 -15.09 -3.06
N LEU A 101 0.10 -14.21 -3.58
CA LEU A 101 -1.35 -14.41 -3.54
C LEU A 101 -1.86 -15.34 -4.65
N GLU A 102 -1.03 -15.72 -5.61
CA GLU A 102 -1.40 -16.75 -6.60
C GLU A 102 -1.78 -18.07 -5.93
N MET A 103 -1.10 -18.41 -4.82
CA MET A 103 -1.45 -19.57 -3.99
C MET A 103 -2.85 -19.47 -3.37
N ALA A 104 -3.37 -18.25 -3.20
CA ALA A 104 -4.73 -17.96 -2.74
C ALA A 104 -5.74 -17.84 -3.89
N GLY A 105 -5.31 -18.10 -5.14
CA GLY A 105 -6.14 -18.08 -6.34
C GLY A 105 -6.21 -16.72 -7.04
N LEU A 106 -5.35 -15.76 -6.69
CA LEU A 106 -5.20 -14.54 -7.48
C LEU A 106 -4.58 -14.89 -8.84
N LYS A 107 -5.03 -14.25 -9.92
CA LYS A 107 -4.34 -14.37 -11.21
C LYS A 107 -2.91 -13.77 -11.16
N PRO A 108 -2.02 -14.18 -12.08
CA PRO A 108 -0.67 -13.63 -12.18
C PRO A 108 -0.64 -12.11 -12.25
N ALA A 109 0.39 -11.50 -11.66
CA ALA A 109 0.50 -10.05 -11.54
C ALA A 109 0.52 -9.32 -12.89
N ASP A 110 1.06 -9.94 -13.94
CA ASP A 110 1.08 -9.40 -15.32
C ASP A 110 -0.28 -9.42 -16.02
N HIS A 111 -1.28 -10.08 -15.43
CA HIS A 111 -2.67 -10.08 -15.87
C HIS A 111 -3.59 -9.20 -15.02
N LEU A 112 -3.06 -8.52 -13.99
CA LEU A 112 -3.83 -7.58 -13.15
C LEU A 112 -3.92 -6.21 -13.81
N GLU A 113 -5.14 -5.77 -14.07
CA GLU A 113 -5.51 -4.48 -14.61
C GLU A 113 -5.86 -3.50 -13.49
N PRO A 114 -5.60 -2.20 -13.68
CA PRO A 114 -6.08 -1.17 -12.77
C PRO A 114 -7.59 -1.01 -12.94
N GLY A 115 -8.35 -1.63 -12.05
CA GLY A 115 -9.81 -1.62 -12.14
C GLY A 115 -10.51 -2.19 -10.91
N ILE A 116 -11.81 -1.93 -10.80
CA ILE A 116 -12.63 -2.39 -9.67
C ILE A 116 -12.69 -3.93 -9.60
N ASP A 117 -12.77 -4.61 -10.75
CA ASP A 117 -12.92 -6.07 -10.78
C ASP A 117 -11.68 -6.76 -10.19
N ASP A 118 -10.49 -6.35 -10.62
CA ASP A 118 -9.23 -6.89 -10.11
C ASP A 118 -8.92 -6.41 -8.70
N ALA A 119 -9.28 -5.18 -8.34
CA ALA A 119 -9.23 -4.71 -6.96
C ALA A 119 -10.03 -5.62 -6.01
N LEU A 120 -11.24 -6.03 -6.42
CA LEU A 120 -12.07 -6.95 -5.65
C LEU A 120 -11.47 -8.36 -5.61
N GLU A 121 -10.86 -8.83 -6.70
CA GLU A 121 -10.15 -10.13 -6.74
C GLU A 121 -8.96 -10.15 -5.77
N ILE A 122 -8.13 -9.10 -5.79
CA ILE A 122 -7.01 -8.91 -4.87
C ILE A 122 -7.50 -8.89 -3.42
N MET A 123 -8.57 -8.14 -3.12
CA MET A 123 -9.13 -8.10 -1.77
C MET A 123 -9.69 -9.46 -1.33
N ARG A 124 -10.27 -10.26 -2.24
CA ARG A 124 -10.72 -11.63 -1.92
C ARG A 124 -9.53 -12.54 -1.62
N ALA A 125 -8.45 -12.46 -2.40
CA ALA A 125 -7.24 -13.22 -2.14
C ALA A 125 -6.59 -12.83 -0.81
N ALA A 126 -6.49 -11.52 -0.51
CA ALA A 126 -6.00 -11.02 0.77
C ALA A 126 -6.86 -11.49 1.96
N ARG A 127 -8.17 -11.66 1.78
CA ARG A 127 -9.07 -12.18 2.83
C ARG A 127 -8.81 -13.63 3.23
N THR A 128 -8.06 -14.38 2.43
CA THR A 128 -7.62 -15.73 2.81
C THR A 128 -6.54 -15.71 3.88
N LEU A 129 -5.89 -14.55 4.08
CA LEU A 129 -4.80 -14.35 5.03
C LEU A 129 -5.31 -13.82 6.37
N THR A 130 -6.10 -12.76 6.30
CA THR A 130 -6.87 -12.24 7.44
C THR A 130 -8.30 -12.02 6.99
N SER A 131 -9.28 -12.31 7.84
CA SER A 131 -10.70 -12.18 7.46
C SER A 131 -11.14 -10.74 7.10
N VAL A 132 -10.33 -9.74 7.47
CA VAL A 132 -10.64 -8.31 7.36
C VAL A 132 -9.57 -7.57 6.57
N VAL A 133 -9.92 -7.05 5.39
CA VAL A 133 -9.09 -6.04 4.70
C VAL A 133 -9.48 -4.66 5.25
N ALA A 134 -8.74 -4.14 6.21
CA ALA A 134 -9.08 -2.86 6.84
C ALA A 134 -9.06 -1.73 5.81
N TRP A 135 -8.12 -1.80 4.87
CA TRP A 135 -7.91 -0.78 3.86
C TRP A 135 -7.25 -1.36 2.61
N ALA A 136 -7.66 -0.87 1.44
CA ALA A 136 -7.05 -1.16 0.16
C ALA A 136 -6.94 0.13 -0.67
N LEU A 137 -5.74 0.40 -1.18
CA LEU A 137 -5.47 1.52 -2.08
C LEU A 137 -4.96 1.00 -3.41
N PHE A 138 -5.64 1.40 -4.48
CA PHE A 138 -5.23 1.16 -5.85
C PHE A 138 -5.06 2.50 -6.53
N ILE A 139 -3.88 2.81 -7.06
CA ILE A 139 -3.50 4.17 -7.43
C ILE A 139 -2.51 4.17 -8.60
N GLU A 140 -2.56 5.21 -9.43
CA GLU A 140 -1.55 5.43 -10.47
C GLU A 140 -0.20 5.86 -9.86
N LYS A 141 0.91 5.50 -10.49
CA LYS A 141 2.27 5.73 -9.99
C LYS A 141 2.57 7.21 -9.75
N THR A 142 2.08 8.08 -10.62
CA THR A 142 2.25 9.52 -10.49
C THR A 142 1.58 10.05 -9.22
N ALA A 143 0.31 9.69 -8.97
CA ALA A 143 -0.40 10.07 -7.76
C ALA A 143 0.20 9.43 -6.51
N TRP A 144 0.68 8.19 -6.61
CA TRP A 144 1.42 7.53 -5.53
C TRP A 144 2.67 8.30 -5.14
N ASP A 145 3.50 8.69 -6.10
CA ASP A 145 4.75 9.42 -5.84
C ASP A 145 4.47 10.81 -5.26
N GLU A 146 3.51 11.54 -5.82
CA GLU A 146 3.09 12.83 -5.28
C GLU A 146 2.63 12.68 -3.82
N TRP A 147 1.75 11.70 -3.53
CA TRP A 147 1.26 11.46 -2.17
C TRP A 147 2.38 11.03 -1.22
N LEU A 148 3.23 10.10 -1.64
CA LEU A 148 4.28 9.51 -0.82
C LEU A 148 5.32 10.56 -0.44
N PHE A 149 5.79 11.35 -1.41
CA PHE A 149 6.90 12.28 -1.24
C PHE A 149 6.49 13.71 -0.90
N ALA A 150 5.19 14.05 -0.93
CA ALA A 150 4.71 15.37 -0.53
C ALA A 150 5.19 15.74 0.89
N SER A 151 5.71 16.94 1.05
CA SER A 151 6.16 17.50 2.32
C SER A 151 5.58 18.90 2.48
N GLY A 152 5.34 19.35 3.72
CA GLY A 152 4.92 20.73 3.96
C GLY A 152 6.02 21.71 3.57
N ASP A 153 5.62 22.94 3.23
CA ASP A 153 6.52 23.98 2.69
C ASP A 153 7.74 24.27 3.61
N ASP A 154 7.61 24.04 4.93
CA ASP A 154 8.68 24.20 5.94
C ASP A 154 9.17 22.86 6.55
N GLY A 155 8.97 21.73 5.85
CA GLY A 155 9.18 20.40 6.44
C GLY A 155 8.11 19.99 7.46
N ALA A 156 7.03 20.78 7.54
CA ALA A 156 5.88 20.50 8.37
C ALA A 156 5.17 19.22 7.94
N VAL A 157 4.61 18.53 8.93
CA VAL A 157 3.77 17.35 8.74
C VAL A 157 2.55 17.72 7.93
N ILE A 158 2.30 16.99 6.83
CA ILE A 158 1.09 17.15 6.01
C ILE A 158 0.07 16.07 6.37
N ASP A 159 -1.21 16.39 6.26
CA ASP A 159 -2.26 15.38 6.38
C ASP A 159 -2.31 14.53 5.11
N LYS A 160 -1.55 13.43 5.11
CA LYS A 160 -1.51 12.44 4.03
C LYS A 160 -2.88 11.80 3.78
N GLY A 161 -3.75 11.74 4.79
CA GLY A 161 -5.11 11.22 4.67
C GLY A 161 -5.97 12.15 3.82
N GLU A 162 -5.96 13.44 4.11
CA GLU A 162 -6.71 14.44 3.33
C GLU A 162 -6.16 14.56 1.89
N LEU A 163 -4.83 14.52 1.72
CA LEU A 163 -4.22 14.52 0.38
C LEU A 163 -4.71 13.33 -0.44
N LEU A 164 -4.72 12.13 0.14
CA LEU A 164 -5.21 10.93 -0.53
C LEU A 164 -6.72 11.01 -0.83
N ALA A 165 -7.52 11.54 0.10
CA ALA A 165 -8.94 11.79 -0.13
C ALA A 165 -9.17 12.76 -1.29
N SER A 166 -8.29 13.74 -1.46
CA SER A 166 -8.32 14.67 -2.61
C SER A 166 -8.04 13.98 -3.94
N TYR A 167 -7.13 13.00 -3.98
CA TYR A 167 -6.86 12.18 -5.17
C TYR A 167 -8.01 11.24 -5.51
N ALA A 168 -8.62 10.62 -4.50
CA ALA A 168 -9.82 9.81 -4.69
C ALA A 168 -10.96 10.64 -5.30
N ARG A 169 -11.16 11.89 -4.83
CA ARG A 169 -12.16 12.82 -5.40
C ARG A 169 -11.87 13.21 -6.85
N GLN A 170 -10.62 13.11 -7.30
CA GLN A 170 -10.20 13.37 -8.68
C GLN A 170 -10.22 12.11 -9.56
N GLY A 171 -10.59 10.95 -9.00
CA GLY A 171 -10.57 9.67 -9.72
C GLY A 171 -9.18 9.08 -9.94
N ARG A 172 -8.14 9.59 -9.26
CA ARG A 172 -6.75 9.15 -9.41
C ARG A 172 -6.40 7.92 -8.56
N CYS A 173 -7.28 7.54 -7.64
CA CYS A 173 -7.15 6.32 -6.87
C CYS A 173 -8.50 5.75 -6.44
N VAL A 174 -8.49 4.47 -6.13
CA VAL A 174 -9.61 3.73 -5.55
C VAL A 174 -9.25 3.38 -4.12
N LEU A 175 -10.05 3.87 -3.18
CA LEU A 175 -9.90 3.62 -1.75
C LEU A 175 -11.04 2.72 -1.27
N MET A 176 -10.71 1.54 -0.73
CA MET A 176 -11.70 0.60 -0.22
C MET A 176 -11.41 0.24 1.23
N GLY A 177 -12.42 0.39 2.11
CA GLY A 177 -12.39 -0.13 3.46
C GLY A 177 -13.35 -1.30 3.62
N SER A 178 -12.99 -2.33 4.40
CA SER A 178 -13.94 -3.40 4.76
C SER A 178 -15.11 -2.92 5.61
N ARG A 179 -14.99 -1.74 6.23
CA ARG A 179 -16.16 -0.99 6.70
C ARG A 179 -16.84 -0.35 5.51
N THR A 180 -17.54 -1.17 4.72
CA THR A 180 -18.65 -0.68 3.92
C THR A 180 -19.52 0.15 4.85
N ALA A 181 -19.59 1.46 4.61
CA ALA A 181 -20.37 2.39 5.39
C ALA A 181 -21.81 1.86 5.51
N HIS A 182 -22.14 1.29 6.67
CA HIS A 182 -23.50 1.28 7.16
C HIS A 182 -23.79 2.72 7.61
N HIS A 183 -24.35 3.51 6.70
CA HIS A 183 -25.21 4.62 7.04
C HIS A 183 -26.66 4.21 6.83
#